data_AF-H2Z7W1-F1
#
_entry.id   AF-H2Z7W1-F1
#
_cell.length_a   1.000
_cell.length_b   1.000
_cell.length_c   1.000
_cell.angle_alpha   90.00
_cell.angle_beta   90.00
_cell.angle_gamma   90.00
#
_symmetry.space_group_name_H-M   'P 1'
#
loop_
_entity.id
_entity.type
_entity.pdbx_description
1 polymer ?
#
loop_
_entity_poly.entity_id
_entity_poly.type
_entity_poly.pdbx_seq_one_letter_code
_entity_poly.pdbx_strand_id
1 'polypeptide(L)'
;IKKIPRSISALQYLNEVDVRNNVIGALPASVTKLKKLSSLNVSDNRLKTLPKTIHKASGLETCVVSNNKIKKLPKNIGHKGNISHMNLSDNKLTKLPEEIDRLQRLTFINVSHNKLKTLPTALGSLKYLHHLDVSHNQLPTIPDGIGALKKLRCLFLSCNKLVNLPQDMNELVSLQQLDISSNQLHSLRPLIGLLHLETLNASKNRIATLPQEMDSLRWLFILNLADNDLASIPPSIGHMKSLKQLYLQRNHLETLPTTLGEDQLLQVIDVSHNELIELPEDLRKWRTMEQVGISGNSINALPGNVGRLKLLETFDASNNQIEGLPQQISLLTNLRQLYLQNNAI
;
A
#
# COMPACT_ATOMS: atom_id res chain seq x y z
N ILE A 1 -31.56 1.71 -15.54
CA ILE A 1 -31.62 1.99 -16.99
C ILE A 1 -30.72 1.04 -17.81
N LYS A 2 -31.11 0.75 -19.06
CA LYS A 2 -30.38 -0.16 -19.98
C LYS A 2 -29.50 0.57 -21.01
N LYS A 3 -29.85 1.80 -21.40
CA LYS A 3 -29.15 2.59 -22.42
C LYS A 3 -29.33 4.08 -22.12
N ILE A 4 -28.35 4.88 -22.54
CA ILE A 4 -28.46 6.35 -22.64
C ILE A 4 -28.87 6.69 -24.08
N PRO A 5 -29.91 7.53 -24.30
CA PRO A 5 -30.34 7.88 -25.65
C PRO A 5 -29.33 8.79 -26.34
N ARG A 6 -29.27 8.74 -27.68
CA ARG A 6 -28.36 9.60 -28.45
C ARG A 6 -28.70 11.08 -28.29
N SER A 7 -29.97 11.40 -28.03
CA SER A 7 -30.47 12.76 -27.80
C SER A 7 -29.88 13.45 -26.56
N ILE A 8 -29.16 12.73 -25.68
CA ILE A 8 -28.46 13.36 -24.54
C ILE A 8 -27.55 14.52 -24.97
N SER A 9 -27.00 14.49 -26.19
CA SER A 9 -26.16 15.58 -26.71
C SER A 9 -26.91 16.91 -26.90
N ALA A 10 -28.24 16.93 -26.84
CA ALA A 10 -29.03 18.15 -26.86
C ALA A 10 -28.94 18.94 -25.54
N LEU A 11 -28.53 18.29 -24.44
CA LEU A 11 -28.40 18.90 -23.12
C LEU A 11 -27.09 19.68 -23.00
N GLN A 12 -26.96 20.79 -23.72
CA GLN A 12 -25.69 21.52 -23.88
C GLN A 12 -25.13 22.15 -22.59
N TYR A 13 -25.95 22.26 -21.55
CA TYR A 13 -25.57 22.80 -20.23
C TYR A 13 -25.23 21.71 -19.21
N LEU A 14 -25.26 20.43 -19.61
CA LEU A 14 -25.01 19.32 -18.69
C LEU A 14 -23.53 19.26 -18.31
N ASN A 15 -23.24 19.47 -17.03
CA ASN A 15 -21.88 19.44 -16.47
C ASN A 15 -21.52 18.07 -15.91
N GLU A 16 -22.51 17.33 -15.41
CA GLU A 16 -22.32 16.04 -14.77
C GLU A 16 -23.29 15.01 -15.36
N VAL A 17 -22.76 13.83 -15.65
CA VAL A 17 -23.55 12.66 -15.99
C VAL A 17 -23.20 11.56 -15.00
N ASP A 18 -24.12 11.31 -14.07
CA ASP A 18 -24.04 10.18 -13.16
C ASP A 18 -25.13 9.16 -13.48
N VAL A 19 -24.70 7.98 -13.87
CA VAL A 19 -25.58 6.84 -14.18
C VAL A 19 -25.06 5.56 -13.53
N ARG A 20 -24.41 5.69 -12.35
CA ARG A 20 -23.92 4.55 -11.58
C ARG A 20 -25.02 3.54 -11.23
N ASN A 21 -24.66 2.31 -10.90
CA ASN A 21 -25.57 1.25 -10.45
C ASN A 21 -26.69 0.94 -11.45
N ASN A 22 -26.30 0.70 -12.69
CA ASN A 22 -27.23 0.42 -13.78
C ASN A 22 -26.79 -0.81 -14.59
N VAL A 23 -27.46 -1.07 -15.70
CA VAL A 23 -27.15 -2.22 -16.58
C VAL A 23 -26.76 -1.75 -17.99
N ILE A 24 -26.14 -0.57 -18.08
CA ILE A 24 -25.73 0.05 -19.34
C ILE A 24 -24.61 -0.79 -19.97
N GLY A 25 -24.86 -1.29 -21.19
CA GLY A 25 -23.88 -2.09 -21.94
C GLY A 25 -22.89 -1.26 -22.76
N ALA A 26 -23.26 -0.04 -23.15
CA ALA A 26 -22.42 0.87 -23.92
C ALA A 26 -22.87 2.33 -23.74
N LEU A 27 -21.91 3.24 -23.75
CA LEU A 27 -22.16 4.68 -23.84
C LEU A 27 -22.27 5.09 -25.32
N PRO A 28 -23.26 5.91 -25.71
CA PRO A 28 -23.32 6.44 -27.06
C PRO A 28 -22.23 7.50 -27.26
N ALA A 29 -21.66 7.56 -28.46
CA ALA A 29 -20.66 8.58 -28.82
C ALA A 29 -21.18 10.03 -28.69
N SER A 30 -22.50 10.22 -28.61
CA SER A 30 -23.13 11.53 -28.36
C SER A 30 -22.83 12.10 -26.98
N VAL A 31 -22.55 11.27 -25.96
CA VAL A 31 -22.14 11.76 -24.62
C VAL A 31 -20.89 12.63 -24.72
N THR A 32 -19.98 12.30 -25.64
CA THR A 32 -18.73 13.04 -25.82
C THR A 32 -18.90 14.36 -26.59
N LYS A 33 -20.14 14.75 -26.95
CA LYS A 33 -20.47 16.05 -27.56
C LYS A 33 -20.89 17.09 -26.53
N LEU A 34 -21.08 16.69 -25.27
CA LEU A 34 -21.44 17.58 -24.17
C LEU A 34 -20.24 18.47 -23.82
N LYS A 35 -20.23 19.70 -24.33
CA LYS A 35 -19.08 20.61 -24.23
C LYS A 35 -18.76 21.03 -22.79
N LYS A 36 -19.78 21.10 -21.92
CA LYS A 36 -19.63 21.49 -20.52
C LYS A 36 -19.45 20.31 -19.55
N LEU A 37 -19.47 19.07 -20.06
CA LEU A 37 -19.33 17.88 -19.22
C LEU A 37 -17.94 17.87 -18.56
N SER A 38 -17.92 18.04 -17.24
CA SER A 38 -16.73 17.99 -16.39
C SER A 38 -16.63 16.68 -15.61
N SER A 39 -17.77 16.05 -15.29
CA SER A 39 -17.82 14.80 -14.54
C SER A 39 -18.65 13.75 -15.26
N LEU A 40 -18.08 12.56 -15.45
CA LEU A 40 -18.76 11.38 -15.97
C LEU A 40 -18.58 10.22 -14.99
N ASN A 41 -19.67 9.85 -14.32
CA ASN A 41 -19.72 8.66 -13.49
C ASN A 41 -20.65 7.60 -14.12
N VAL A 42 -20.04 6.48 -14.50
CA VAL A 42 -20.71 5.33 -15.10
C VAL A 42 -20.32 4.04 -14.39
N SER A 43 -19.94 4.14 -13.10
CA SER A 43 -19.54 2.99 -12.30
C SER A 43 -20.65 1.95 -12.19
N ASP A 44 -20.31 0.72 -11.83
CA ASP A 44 -21.29 -0.32 -11.50
C ASP A 44 -22.29 -0.56 -12.64
N ASN A 45 -21.74 -0.84 -13.82
CA ASN A 45 -22.49 -1.03 -15.06
C ASN A 45 -21.96 -2.26 -15.81
N ARG A 46 -22.33 -2.40 -17.09
CA ARG A 46 -21.92 -3.53 -17.95
C ARG A 46 -21.12 -3.07 -19.17
N LEU A 47 -20.45 -1.91 -19.08
CA LEU A 47 -19.73 -1.31 -20.19
C LEU A 47 -18.58 -2.22 -20.64
N LYS A 48 -18.54 -2.52 -21.93
CA LYS A 48 -17.44 -3.30 -22.52
C LYS A 48 -16.30 -2.42 -23.05
N THR A 49 -16.60 -1.16 -23.35
CA THR A 49 -15.69 -0.18 -23.94
C THR A 49 -16.13 1.24 -23.61
N LEU A 50 -15.18 2.17 -23.54
CA LEU A 50 -15.48 3.60 -23.64
C LEU A 50 -15.64 4.02 -25.12
N PRO A 51 -16.41 5.08 -25.43
CA PRO A 51 -16.49 5.61 -26.78
C PRO A 51 -15.11 5.99 -27.31
N LYS A 52 -14.79 5.62 -28.56
CA LYS A 52 -13.54 6.05 -29.23
C LYS A 52 -13.43 7.59 -29.34
N THR A 53 -14.54 8.30 -29.17
CA THR A 53 -14.63 9.76 -29.19
C THR A 53 -14.47 10.41 -27.81
N ILE A 54 -14.11 9.66 -26.75
CA ILE A 54 -14.01 10.20 -25.38
C ILE A 54 -13.13 11.45 -25.28
N HIS A 55 -12.05 11.50 -26.04
CA HIS A 55 -11.15 12.65 -26.20
C HIS A 55 -11.83 13.95 -26.68
N LYS A 56 -13.04 13.87 -27.26
CA LYS A 56 -13.81 15.04 -27.68
C LYS A 56 -14.55 15.72 -26.53
N ALA A 57 -14.70 15.05 -25.39
CA ALA A 57 -15.21 15.65 -24.16
C ALA A 57 -14.09 16.48 -23.51
N SER A 58 -13.70 17.59 -24.14
CA SER A 58 -12.54 18.40 -23.73
C SER A 58 -12.69 19.03 -22.34
N GLY A 59 -13.92 19.20 -21.85
CA GLY A 59 -14.19 19.67 -20.49
C GLY A 59 -14.07 18.59 -19.41
N LEU A 60 -13.91 17.32 -19.77
CA LEU A 60 -13.97 16.21 -18.81
C LEU A 60 -12.74 16.23 -17.91
N GLU A 61 -12.97 16.41 -16.61
CA GLU A 61 -11.97 16.45 -15.55
C GLU A 61 -11.99 15.17 -14.71
N THR A 62 -13.19 14.66 -14.45
CA THR A 62 -13.42 13.47 -13.63
C THR A 62 -14.08 12.37 -14.45
N CYS A 63 -13.43 11.22 -14.57
CA CYS A 63 -13.94 10.07 -15.30
C CYS A 63 -13.92 8.83 -14.39
N VAL A 64 -15.10 8.45 -13.89
CA VAL A 64 -15.29 7.30 -13.00
C VAL A 64 -16.03 6.21 -13.77
N VAL A 65 -15.32 5.13 -14.07
CA VAL A 65 -15.79 4.02 -14.91
C VAL A 65 -15.53 2.66 -14.24
N SER A 66 -15.37 2.67 -12.92
CA SER A 66 -15.09 1.50 -12.10
C SER A 66 -16.20 0.45 -12.17
N ASN A 67 -15.91 -0.78 -11.76
CA ASN A 67 -16.84 -1.92 -11.72
C ASN A 67 -17.65 -2.09 -13.03
N ASN A 68 -16.91 -2.35 -14.11
CA ASN A 68 -17.44 -2.53 -15.45
C ASN A 68 -16.76 -3.74 -16.14
N LYS A 69 -16.90 -3.88 -17.46
CA LYS A 69 -16.33 -4.99 -18.25
C LYS A 69 -15.36 -4.49 -19.32
N ILE A 70 -14.71 -3.34 -19.09
CA ILE A 70 -13.84 -2.69 -20.06
C ILE A 70 -12.55 -3.49 -20.22
N LYS A 71 -12.25 -3.91 -21.45
CA LYS A 71 -11.05 -4.70 -21.77
C LYS A 71 -9.86 -3.86 -22.24
N LYS A 72 -10.14 -2.71 -22.85
CA LYS A 72 -9.14 -1.82 -23.45
C LYS A 72 -9.63 -0.37 -23.37
N LEU A 73 -8.70 0.53 -23.12
CA LEU A 73 -8.92 1.97 -23.30
C LEU A 73 -8.69 2.37 -24.75
N PRO A 74 -9.40 3.40 -25.24
CA PRO A 74 -9.12 3.95 -26.55
C PRO A 74 -7.77 4.69 -26.52
N LYS A 75 -6.94 4.48 -27.55
CA LYS A 75 -5.59 5.09 -27.66
C LYS A 75 -5.56 6.62 -27.59
N ASN A 76 -6.69 7.27 -27.85
CA ASN A 76 -6.79 8.72 -27.79
C ASN A 76 -7.31 9.25 -26.45
N ILE A 77 -7.42 8.41 -25.40
CA ILE A 77 -7.95 8.81 -24.08
C ILE A 77 -7.28 10.07 -23.52
N GLY A 78 -5.98 10.25 -23.77
CA GLY A 78 -5.22 11.43 -23.33
C GLY A 78 -5.23 12.63 -24.27
N HIS A 79 -5.83 12.53 -25.46
CA HIS A 79 -5.77 13.63 -26.44
C HIS A 79 -6.74 14.77 -26.09
N LYS A 80 -6.24 16.00 -25.92
CA LYS A 80 -7.03 17.23 -25.62
C LYS A 80 -7.86 17.16 -24.32
N GLY A 81 -7.47 16.32 -23.38
CA GLY A 81 -8.22 16.08 -22.15
C GLY A 81 -7.79 16.96 -20.98
N ASN A 82 -8.76 17.40 -20.18
CA ASN A 82 -8.54 18.03 -18.88
C ASN A 82 -8.61 17.03 -17.71
N ILE A 83 -8.64 15.73 -18.01
CA ILE A 83 -8.86 14.68 -17.01
C ILE A 83 -7.74 14.74 -15.96
N SER A 84 -8.14 15.05 -14.73
CA SER A 84 -7.31 15.10 -13.55
C SER A 84 -7.54 13.89 -12.65
N HIS A 85 -8.75 13.33 -12.67
CA HIS A 85 -9.16 12.18 -11.87
C HIS A 85 -9.72 11.07 -12.75
N MET A 86 -9.09 9.89 -12.72
CA MET A 86 -9.54 8.72 -13.47
C MET A 86 -9.63 7.50 -12.58
N ASN A 87 -10.84 6.94 -12.43
CA ASN A 87 -11.06 5.67 -11.74
C ASN A 87 -11.53 4.61 -12.74
N LEU A 88 -10.68 3.60 -12.94
CA LEU A 88 -10.81 2.46 -13.85
C LEU A 88 -10.78 1.13 -13.10
N SER A 89 -10.92 1.14 -11.76
CA SER A 89 -10.86 -0.06 -10.94
C SER A 89 -11.90 -1.10 -11.36
N ASP A 90 -11.71 -2.36 -11.00
CA ASP A 90 -12.71 -3.42 -11.16
C ASP A 90 -13.20 -3.56 -12.62
N ASN A 91 -12.24 -3.69 -13.53
CA ASN A 91 -12.48 -3.85 -14.95
C ASN A 91 -11.75 -5.09 -15.48
N LYS A 92 -11.55 -5.18 -16.79
CA LYS A 92 -10.87 -6.30 -17.45
C LYS A 92 -9.72 -5.82 -18.31
N LEU A 93 -9.12 -4.67 -17.97
CA LEU A 93 -8.02 -4.07 -18.71
C LEU A 93 -6.82 -5.01 -18.68
N THR A 94 -6.27 -5.32 -19.86
CA THR A 94 -5.05 -6.13 -19.97
C THR A 94 -3.79 -5.29 -20.17
N LYS A 95 -3.96 -4.02 -20.55
CA LYS A 95 -2.89 -3.03 -20.74
C LYS A 95 -3.46 -1.61 -20.69
N LEU A 96 -2.62 -0.65 -20.33
CA LEU A 96 -2.84 0.77 -20.59
C LEU A 96 -2.21 1.17 -21.94
N PRO A 97 -2.76 2.17 -22.65
CA PRO A 97 -2.15 2.72 -23.85
C PRO A 97 -0.91 3.57 -23.50
N GLU A 98 0.08 3.63 -24.39
CA GLU A 98 1.24 4.53 -24.23
C GLU A 98 0.81 6.00 -24.21
N GLU A 99 -0.27 6.32 -24.94
CA GLU A 99 -0.84 7.67 -25.00
C GLU A 99 -1.46 8.16 -23.67
N ILE A 100 -1.31 7.40 -22.58
CA ILE A 100 -1.64 7.85 -21.23
C ILE A 100 -0.79 9.06 -20.82
N ASP A 101 0.44 9.17 -21.33
CA ASP A 101 1.32 10.33 -21.14
C ASP A 101 0.64 11.66 -21.48
N ARG A 102 -0.29 11.69 -22.43
CA ARG A 102 -0.97 12.92 -22.84
C ARG A 102 -1.92 13.49 -21.78
N LEU A 103 -2.24 12.74 -20.72
CA LEU A 103 -3.04 13.21 -19.58
C LEU A 103 -2.21 14.10 -18.63
N GLN A 104 -1.70 15.22 -19.13
CA GLN A 104 -0.76 16.10 -18.41
C GLN A 104 -1.35 16.80 -17.18
N ARG A 105 -2.67 16.70 -16.94
CA ARG A 105 -3.34 17.19 -15.72
C ARG A 105 -3.67 16.09 -14.71
N LEU A 106 -3.35 14.83 -15.02
CA LEU A 106 -3.71 13.71 -14.17
C LEU A 106 -3.02 13.80 -12.82
N THR A 107 -3.81 13.84 -11.76
CA THR A 107 -3.36 13.84 -10.36
C THR A 107 -3.71 12.53 -9.67
N PHE A 108 -4.74 11.84 -10.14
CA PHE A 108 -5.21 10.58 -9.59
C PHE A 108 -5.52 9.58 -10.71
N ILE A 109 -4.95 8.38 -10.61
CA ILE A 109 -5.36 7.24 -11.43
C ILE A 109 -5.47 5.99 -10.56
N ASN A 110 -6.63 5.33 -10.64
CA ASN A 110 -6.84 4.02 -10.08
C ASN A 110 -7.17 3.04 -11.21
N VAL A 111 -6.35 2.01 -11.38
CA VAL A 111 -6.53 0.90 -12.33
C VAL A 111 -6.42 -0.45 -11.60
N SER A 112 -6.72 -0.48 -10.30
CA SER A 112 -6.69 -1.69 -9.50
C SER A 112 -7.74 -2.70 -9.92
N HIS A 113 -7.63 -3.94 -9.46
CA HIS A 113 -8.57 -5.02 -9.78
C HIS A 113 -8.80 -5.17 -11.29
N ASN A 114 -7.71 -5.22 -12.05
CA ASN A 114 -7.71 -5.42 -13.49
C ASN A 114 -6.87 -6.66 -13.85
N LYS A 115 -6.42 -6.76 -15.11
CA LYS A 115 -5.60 -7.87 -15.62
C LYS A 115 -4.34 -7.33 -16.30
N LEU A 116 -3.82 -6.19 -15.83
CA LEU A 116 -2.65 -5.56 -16.40
C LEU A 116 -1.44 -6.49 -16.22
N LYS A 117 -0.76 -6.77 -17.33
CA LYS A 117 0.48 -7.55 -17.35
C LYS A 117 1.72 -6.67 -17.43
N THR A 118 1.56 -5.43 -17.87
CA THR A 118 2.62 -4.42 -17.96
C THR A 118 2.00 -3.05 -17.71
N LEU A 119 2.84 -2.10 -17.32
CA LEU A 119 2.54 -0.66 -17.37
C LEU A 119 3.37 -0.02 -18.49
N PRO A 120 2.84 1.00 -19.19
CA PRO A 120 3.57 1.74 -20.21
C PRO A 120 4.67 2.59 -19.55
N THR A 121 5.85 2.69 -20.18
CA THR A 121 6.93 3.58 -19.70
C THR A 121 6.50 5.05 -19.73
N ALA A 122 5.59 5.38 -20.65
CA ALA A 122 4.94 6.68 -20.76
C ALA A 122 4.26 7.16 -19.45
N LEU A 123 3.93 6.24 -18.52
CA LEU A 123 3.38 6.60 -17.21
C LEU A 123 4.29 7.58 -16.44
N GLY A 124 5.61 7.46 -16.58
CA GLY A 124 6.58 8.36 -15.95
C GLY A 124 6.48 9.83 -16.40
N SER A 125 5.77 10.11 -17.50
CA SER A 125 5.58 11.48 -18.01
C SER A 125 4.49 12.27 -17.27
N LEU A 126 3.74 11.64 -16.36
CA LEU A 126 2.62 12.24 -15.63
C LEU A 126 3.11 13.05 -14.41
N LYS A 127 3.80 14.17 -14.66
CA LYS A 127 4.51 14.98 -13.65
C LYS A 127 3.65 15.54 -12.51
N TYR A 128 2.32 15.53 -12.66
CA TYR A 128 1.37 16.01 -11.65
C TYR A 128 0.66 14.89 -10.90
N LEU A 129 1.02 13.62 -11.14
CA LEU A 129 0.40 12.49 -10.49
C LEU A 129 0.76 12.46 -9.00
N HIS A 130 -0.25 12.41 -8.14
CA HIS A 130 -0.13 12.30 -6.68
C HIS A 130 -0.52 10.92 -6.18
N HIS A 131 -1.41 10.23 -6.89
CA HIS A 131 -1.94 8.93 -6.50
C HIS A 131 -1.97 7.98 -7.69
N LEU A 132 -1.30 6.84 -7.53
CA LEU A 132 -1.27 5.74 -8.49
C LEU A 132 -1.62 4.44 -7.77
N ASP A 133 -2.78 3.88 -8.10
CA ASP A 133 -3.19 2.56 -7.64
C ASP A 133 -3.24 1.59 -8.82
N VAL A 134 -2.37 0.59 -8.79
CA VAL A 134 -2.30 -0.53 -9.74
C VAL A 134 -2.39 -1.88 -9.02
N SER A 135 -2.90 -1.89 -7.79
CA SER A 135 -3.05 -3.09 -6.98
C SER A 135 -3.96 -4.13 -7.65
N HIS A 136 -3.89 -5.39 -7.23
CA HIS A 136 -4.72 -6.49 -7.77
C HIS A 136 -4.64 -6.59 -9.31
N ASN A 137 -3.42 -6.68 -9.83
CA ASN A 137 -3.12 -6.89 -11.25
C ASN A 137 -2.18 -8.10 -11.42
N GLN A 138 -1.49 -8.20 -12.55
CA GLN A 138 -0.58 -9.31 -12.87
C GLN A 138 0.80 -8.78 -13.30
N LEU A 139 1.23 -7.67 -12.70
CA LEU A 139 2.48 -7.00 -13.06
C LEU A 139 3.68 -7.80 -12.53
N PRO A 140 4.58 -8.29 -13.41
CA PRO A 140 5.83 -8.94 -12.98
C PRO A 140 6.91 -7.91 -12.59
N THR A 141 6.83 -6.70 -13.15
CA THR A 141 7.74 -5.58 -12.93
C THR A 141 6.99 -4.25 -13.02
N ILE A 142 7.59 -3.20 -12.46
CA ILE A 142 7.24 -1.81 -12.73
C ILE A 142 8.24 -1.28 -13.76
N PRO A 143 7.79 -0.57 -14.82
CA PRO A 143 8.69 -0.03 -15.84
C PRO A 143 9.63 1.01 -15.25
N ASP A 144 10.83 1.12 -15.84
CA ASP A 144 11.72 2.24 -15.61
C ASP A 144 11.01 3.55 -16.01
N GLY A 145 11.32 4.64 -15.31
CA GLY A 145 10.68 5.94 -15.45
C GLY A 145 9.64 6.25 -14.38
N ILE A 146 9.29 5.31 -13.49
CA ILE A 146 8.41 5.60 -12.35
C ILE A 146 9.02 6.68 -11.45
N GLY A 147 10.36 6.71 -11.32
CA GLY A 147 11.10 7.71 -10.56
C GLY A 147 10.87 9.15 -11.03
N ALA A 148 10.43 9.36 -12.26
CA ALA A 148 10.13 10.69 -12.79
C ALA A 148 8.88 11.33 -12.15
N LEU A 149 8.05 10.57 -11.44
CA LEU A 149 6.83 11.05 -10.79
C LEU A 149 7.12 11.77 -9.46
N LYS A 150 7.81 12.92 -9.53
CA LYS A 150 8.31 13.66 -8.36
C LYS A 150 7.24 14.15 -7.37
N LYS A 151 5.97 14.20 -7.80
CA LYS A 151 4.81 14.60 -6.97
C LYS A 151 4.00 13.43 -6.42
N LEU A 152 4.38 12.20 -6.74
CA LEU A 152 3.65 11.01 -6.30
C LEU A 152 3.76 10.88 -4.78
N ARG A 153 2.61 10.79 -4.12
CA ARG A 153 2.49 10.65 -2.66
C ARG A 153 2.04 9.25 -2.26
N CYS A 154 1.17 8.64 -3.05
CA CYS A 154 0.61 7.32 -2.81
C CYS A 154 0.89 6.40 -4.00
N LEU A 155 1.55 5.28 -3.74
CA LEU A 155 1.82 4.23 -4.71
C LEU A 155 1.37 2.87 -4.18
N PHE A 156 0.28 2.34 -4.74
CA PHE A 156 -0.28 1.05 -4.36
C PHE A 156 0.00 0.01 -5.45
N LEU A 157 0.83 -0.97 -5.11
CA LEU A 157 1.32 -2.05 -5.97
C LEU A 157 0.92 -3.43 -5.45
N SER A 158 0.09 -3.51 -4.41
CA SER A 158 -0.22 -4.76 -3.73
C SER A 158 -0.94 -5.77 -4.61
N CYS A 159 -0.85 -7.05 -4.27
CA CYS A 159 -1.49 -8.15 -5.01
C CYS A 159 -1.11 -8.15 -6.51
N ASN A 160 0.20 -8.13 -6.78
CA ASN A 160 0.78 -8.26 -8.12
C ASN A 160 1.72 -9.48 -8.17
N LYS A 161 2.65 -9.52 -9.13
CA LYS A 161 3.65 -10.58 -9.29
C LYS A 161 5.07 -10.00 -9.28
N LEU A 162 5.26 -8.88 -8.58
CA LEU A 162 6.53 -8.17 -8.57
C LEU A 162 7.61 -9.04 -7.92
N VAL A 163 8.72 -9.23 -8.64
CA VAL A 163 9.91 -9.93 -8.13
C VAL A 163 10.97 -8.94 -7.64
N ASN A 164 11.02 -7.75 -8.26
CA ASN A 164 11.93 -6.67 -7.91
C ASN A 164 11.25 -5.30 -8.07
N LEU A 165 11.80 -4.28 -7.40
CA LEU A 165 11.42 -2.87 -7.59
C LEU A 165 12.47 -2.16 -8.48
N PRO A 166 12.08 -1.24 -9.38
CA PRO A 166 13.00 -0.59 -10.33
C PRO A 166 13.89 0.49 -9.67
N GLN A 167 15.16 0.57 -10.06
CA GLN A 167 16.19 1.37 -9.35
C GLN A 167 15.80 2.84 -9.13
N ASP A 168 15.20 3.44 -10.15
CA ASP A 168 14.71 4.82 -10.17
C ASP A 168 13.58 5.11 -9.17
N MET A 169 12.98 4.10 -8.53
CA MET A 169 12.01 4.28 -7.45
C MET A 169 12.56 5.13 -6.29
N ASN A 170 13.88 5.13 -6.07
CA ASN A 170 14.52 6.01 -5.08
C ASN A 170 14.33 7.50 -5.40
N GLU A 171 13.97 7.86 -6.63
CA GLU A 171 13.76 9.24 -7.00
C GLU A 171 12.34 9.77 -6.72
N LEU A 172 11.46 8.95 -6.13
CA LEU A 172 10.11 9.34 -5.69
C LEU A 172 10.17 10.16 -4.39
N VAL A 173 10.78 11.35 -4.48
CA VAL A 173 11.12 12.20 -3.32
C VAL A 173 9.93 12.71 -2.50
N SER A 174 8.71 12.64 -3.03
CA SER A 174 7.47 13.07 -2.34
C SER A 174 6.61 11.89 -1.85
N LEU A 175 7.09 10.65 -1.99
CA LEU A 175 6.29 9.47 -1.66
C LEU A 175 6.10 9.36 -0.14
N GLN A 176 4.85 9.23 0.28
CA GLN A 176 4.44 9.10 1.68
C GLN A 176 3.92 7.70 1.98
N GLN A 177 3.24 7.06 1.04
CA GLN A 177 2.65 5.74 1.21
C GLN A 177 3.08 4.81 0.08
N LEU A 178 3.70 3.69 0.44
CA LEU A 178 4.08 2.61 -0.46
C LEU A 178 3.51 1.29 0.04
N ASP A 179 2.63 0.69 -0.77
CA ASP A 179 2.14 -0.67 -0.54
C ASP A 179 2.63 -1.60 -1.64
N ILE A 180 3.55 -2.48 -1.27
CA ILE A 180 4.11 -3.56 -2.11
C ILE A 180 3.73 -4.94 -1.58
N SER A 181 2.71 -5.02 -0.71
CA SER A 181 2.31 -6.27 -0.08
C SER A 181 1.73 -7.29 -1.07
N SER A 182 1.73 -8.58 -0.71
CA SER A 182 1.18 -9.65 -1.55
C SER A 182 1.83 -9.68 -2.96
N ASN A 183 3.17 -9.72 -2.99
CA ASN A 183 3.98 -9.83 -4.20
C ASN A 183 4.95 -11.03 -4.07
N GLN A 184 6.03 -11.07 -4.86
CA GLN A 184 7.02 -12.15 -4.89
C GLN A 184 8.44 -11.61 -4.68
N LEU A 185 8.57 -10.54 -3.89
CA LEU A 185 9.85 -9.91 -3.58
C LEU A 185 10.67 -10.84 -2.68
N HIS A 186 11.90 -11.15 -3.10
CA HIS A 186 12.82 -12.00 -2.31
C HIS A 186 13.74 -11.18 -1.40
N SER A 187 13.93 -9.90 -1.73
CA SER A 187 14.67 -8.95 -0.92
C SER A 187 14.08 -7.57 -1.08
N LEU A 188 14.30 -6.72 -0.07
CA LEU A 188 14.06 -5.29 -0.18
C LEU A 188 15.38 -4.60 -0.51
N ARG A 189 15.38 -3.75 -1.52
CA ARG A 189 16.54 -2.93 -1.86
C ARG A 189 16.57 -1.67 -0.99
N PRO A 190 17.74 -1.03 -0.79
CA PRO A 190 17.86 0.19 0.00
C PRO A 190 16.98 1.31 -0.61
N LEU A 191 15.86 1.63 0.03
CA LEU A 191 14.89 2.64 -0.38
C LEU A 191 15.35 4.08 -0.02
N ILE A 192 16.66 4.33 -0.12
CA ILE A 192 17.38 5.47 0.47
C ILE A 192 16.92 6.85 0.00
N GLY A 193 16.21 6.94 -1.12
CA GLY A 193 15.71 8.22 -1.64
C GLY A 193 14.26 8.54 -1.25
N LEU A 194 13.55 7.61 -0.60
CA LEU A 194 12.17 7.80 -0.14
C LEU A 194 12.13 8.53 1.21
N LEU A 195 12.72 9.72 1.26
CA LEU A 195 12.99 10.45 2.51
C LEU A 195 11.75 10.92 3.26
N HIS A 196 10.59 11.00 2.59
CA HIS A 196 9.30 11.40 3.17
C HIS A 196 8.34 10.23 3.34
N LEU A 197 8.81 8.98 3.22
CA LEU A 197 7.96 7.81 3.34
C LEU A 197 7.47 7.67 4.78
N GLU A 198 6.15 7.64 4.95
CA GLU A 198 5.46 7.58 6.24
C GLU A 198 4.98 6.16 6.53
N THR A 199 4.57 5.43 5.50
CA THR A 199 4.06 4.05 5.61
C THR A 199 4.64 3.18 4.51
N LEU A 200 5.22 2.05 4.93
CA LEU A 200 5.69 0.98 4.05
C LEU A 200 5.01 -0.32 4.44
N ASN A 201 4.18 -0.84 3.53
CA ASN A 201 3.64 -2.19 3.64
C ASN A 201 4.31 -3.11 2.62
N ALA A 202 5.13 -4.03 3.11
CA ALA A 202 5.80 -5.07 2.32
C ALA A 202 5.42 -6.48 2.79
N SER A 203 4.30 -6.61 3.52
CA SER A 203 3.81 -7.91 4.00
C SER A 203 3.47 -8.89 2.89
N LYS A 204 3.40 -10.19 3.20
CA LYS A 204 3.02 -11.25 2.25
C LYS A 204 3.91 -11.26 1.01
N ASN A 205 5.21 -11.25 1.22
CA ASN A 205 6.21 -11.42 0.18
C ASN A 205 7.07 -12.66 0.50
N ARG A 206 8.30 -12.72 -0.02
CA ARG A 206 9.29 -13.76 0.27
C ARG A 206 10.60 -13.13 0.73
N ILE A 207 10.50 -11.99 1.43
CA ILE A 207 11.67 -11.17 1.77
C ILE A 207 12.47 -11.92 2.83
N ALA A 208 13.65 -12.39 2.45
CA ALA A 208 14.54 -13.12 3.36
C ALA A 208 15.50 -12.17 4.10
N THR A 209 15.84 -11.04 3.49
CA THR A 209 16.79 -10.06 4.05
C THR A 209 16.33 -8.62 3.81
N LEU A 210 16.69 -7.76 4.78
CA LEU A 210 16.51 -6.31 4.70
C LEU A 210 17.89 -5.63 4.52
N PRO A 211 17.93 -4.48 3.83
CA PRO A 211 19.17 -3.72 3.63
C PRO A 211 19.66 -3.11 4.95
N GLN A 212 20.96 -2.80 5.07
CA GLN A 212 21.48 -2.18 6.30
C GLN A 212 21.10 -0.70 6.40
N GLU A 213 20.75 -0.04 5.30
CA GLU A 213 20.43 1.39 5.22
C GLU A 213 18.95 1.72 5.53
N MET A 214 18.26 0.91 6.34
CA MET A 214 16.85 1.14 6.70
C MET A 214 16.65 2.44 7.50
N ASP A 215 17.66 2.88 8.23
CA ASP A 215 17.71 4.14 8.98
C ASP A 215 17.68 5.39 8.08
N SER A 216 17.85 5.24 6.77
CA SER A 216 17.62 6.32 5.79
C SER A 216 16.16 6.78 5.72
N LEU A 217 15.20 5.92 6.08
CA LEU A 217 13.77 6.22 6.07
C LEU A 217 13.34 7.01 7.32
N ARG A 218 13.83 8.25 7.41
CA ARG A 218 13.72 9.09 8.62
C ARG A 218 12.30 9.50 9.01
N TRP A 219 11.35 9.44 8.08
CA TRP A 219 9.93 9.78 8.32
C TRP A 219 9.01 8.58 8.45
N LEU A 220 9.54 7.36 8.45
CA LEU A 220 8.71 6.16 8.46
C LEU A 220 8.09 5.96 9.84
N PHE A 221 6.77 5.98 9.91
CA PHE A 221 5.99 5.75 11.13
C PHE A 221 5.51 4.31 11.25
N ILE A 222 5.17 3.69 10.11
CA ILE A 222 4.61 2.34 10.04
C ILE A 222 5.42 1.49 9.06
N LEU A 223 5.99 0.40 9.57
CA LEU A 223 6.67 -0.62 8.79
C LEU A 223 5.97 -1.95 8.99
N ASN A 224 5.34 -2.45 7.92
CA ASN A 224 4.71 -3.77 7.91
C ASN A 224 5.50 -4.74 7.02
N LEU A 225 6.08 -5.75 7.66
CA LEU A 225 6.88 -6.83 7.09
C LEU A 225 6.31 -8.22 7.44
N ALA A 226 5.07 -8.27 7.91
CA ALA A 226 4.39 -9.52 8.26
C ALA A 226 4.33 -10.52 7.10
N ASP A 227 4.26 -11.82 7.37
CA ASP A 227 4.17 -12.87 6.35
C ASP A 227 5.33 -12.77 5.32
N ASN A 228 6.57 -12.92 5.78
CA ASN A 228 7.78 -12.94 4.94
C ASN A 228 8.70 -14.09 5.41
N ASP A 229 9.91 -14.17 4.82
CA ASP A 229 10.89 -15.21 5.11
C ASP A 229 12.06 -14.67 5.94
N LEU A 230 11.86 -13.62 6.75
CA LEU A 230 12.94 -12.94 7.47
C LEU A 230 13.51 -13.83 8.59
N ALA A 231 14.81 -14.16 8.50
CA ALA A 231 15.54 -14.85 9.57
C ALA A 231 16.12 -13.88 10.62
N SER A 232 16.38 -12.63 10.23
CA SER A 232 16.84 -11.58 11.12
C SER A 232 16.42 -10.20 10.62
N ILE A 233 16.49 -9.20 11.49
CA ILE A 233 16.33 -7.80 11.14
C ILE A 233 17.61 -7.01 11.45
N PRO A 234 18.02 -6.05 10.60
CA PRO A 234 19.27 -5.34 10.76
C PRO A 234 19.22 -4.37 11.95
N PRO A 235 20.34 -4.14 12.65
CA PRO A 235 20.40 -3.20 13.78
C PRO A 235 19.96 -1.78 13.43
N SER A 236 20.05 -1.37 12.16
CA SER A 236 19.61 -0.06 11.68
C SER A 236 18.13 0.22 11.88
N ILE A 237 17.27 -0.80 12.01
CA ILE A 237 15.86 -0.61 12.38
C ILE A 237 15.77 0.11 13.73
N GLY A 238 16.65 -0.19 14.69
CA GLY A 238 16.70 0.46 15.99
C GLY A 238 17.00 1.96 15.95
N HIS A 239 17.57 2.46 14.84
CA HIS A 239 17.91 3.88 14.65
C HIS A 239 16.84 4.67 13.88
N MET A 240 15.74 4.02 13.48
CA MET A 240 14.62 4.67 12.80
C MET A 240 13.76 5.45 13.81
N LYS A 241 14.16 6.69 14.12
CA LYS A 241 13.59 7.51 15.21
C LYS A 241 12.08 7.77 15.12
N SER A 242 11.55 7.86 13.91
CA SER A 242 10.13 8.13 13.68
C SER A 242 9.26 6.88 13.75
N LEU A 243 9.84 5.68 13.78
CA LEU A 243 9.08 4.44 13.72
C LEU A 243 8.24 4.26 14.98
N LYS A 244 6.93 4.05 14.79
CA LYS A 244 5.95 3.86 15.87
C LYS A 244 5.35 2.46 15.85
N GLN A 245 5.16 1.89 14.67
CA GLN A 245 4.52 0.58 14.49
C GLN A 245 5.40 -0.31 13.63
N LEU A 246 5.74 -1.49 14.18
CA LEU A 246 6.54 -2.50 13.52
C LEU A 246 5.82 -3.85 13.55
N TYR A 247 5.44 -4.33 12.37
CA TYR A 247 4.76 -5.61 12.19
C TYR A 247 5.72 -6.60 11.52
N LEU A 248 6.05 -7.68 12.21
CA LEU A 248 7.01 -8.72 11.85
C LEU A 248 6.42 -10.13 12.03
N GLN A 249 5.12 -10.24 12.29
CA GLN A 249 4.49 -11.52 12.55
C GLN A 249 4.59 -12.46 11.36
N ARG A 250 4.65 -13.77 11.61
CA ARG A 250 4.76 -14.81 10.57
C ARG A 250 6.03 -14.64 9.72
N ASN A 251 7.18 -14.70 10.39
CA ASN A 251 8.53 -14.74 9.82
C ASN A 251 9.32 -15.88 10.50
N HIS A 252 10.64 -15.91 10.32
CA HIS A 252 11.57 -16.90 10.88
C HIS A 252 12.57 -16.26 11.85
N LEU A 253 12.16 -15.23 12.61
CA LEU A 253 13.06 -14.50 13.49
C LEU A 253 13.42 -15.36 14.72
N GLU A 254 14.70 -15.67 14.87
CA GLU A 254 15.24 -16.33 16.08
C GLU A 254 15.59 -15.33 17.19
N THR A 255 15.98 -14.11 16.80
CA THR A 255 16.36 -13.03 17.73
C THR A 255 15.89 -11.65 17.23
N LEU A 256 15.84 -10.69 18.15
CA LEU A 256 15.66 -9.27 17.85
C LEU A 256 16.97 -8.51 18.11
N PRO A 257 17.33 -7.51 17.30
CA PRO A 257 18.56 -6.75 17.50
C PRO A 257 18.46 -5.95 18.80
N THR A 258 19.59 -5.87 19.50
CA THR A 258 19.69 -5.16 20.78
C THR A 258 19.44 -3.66 20.67
N THR A 259 19.53 -3.09 19.47
CA THR A 259 19.23 -1.68 19.16
C THR A 259 17.74 -1.38 19.08
N LEU A 260 16.86 -2.39 19.02
CA LEU A 260 15.42 -2.18 18.86
C LEU A 260 14.83 -1.41 20.05
N GLY A 261 14.22 -0.25 19.77
CA GLY A 261 13.70 0.66 20.79
C GLY A 261 14.73 1.64 21.38
N GLU A 262 15.97 1.69 20.89
CA GLU A 262 17.01 2.55 21.46
C GLU A 262 16.76 4.04 21.22
N ASP A 263 16.57 4.44 19.96
CA ASP A 263 16.31 5.84 19.56
C ASP A 263 14.84 6.08 19.16
N GLN A 264 13.95 5.17 19.56
CA GLN A 264 12.59 5.09 19.00
C GLN A 264 11.52 5.34 20.05
N LEU A 265 10.39 5.85 19.58
CA LEU A 265 9.15 5.93 20.36
C LEU A 265 8.18 4.87 19.84
N LEU A 266 8.63 3.61 19.81
CA LEU A 266 7.80 2.47 19.37
C LEU A 266 6.60 2.30 20.30
N GLN A 267 5.42 2.23 19.70
CA GLN A 267 4.15 2.05 20.40
C GLN A 267 3.61 0.63 20.19
N VAL A 268 3.80 0.08 18.99
CA VAL A 268 3.30 -1.24 18.61
C VAL A 268 4.43 -2.07 18.03
N ILE A 269 4.61 -3.27 18.59
CA ILE A 269 5.41 -4.31 17.98
C ILE A 269 4.62 -5.61 17.95
N ASP A 270 4.61 -6.26 16.80
CA ASP A 270 4.06 -7.61 16.64
C ASP A 270 5.12 -8.51 16.00
N VAL A 271 5.65 -9.43 16.79
CA VAL A 271 6.61 -10.47 16.37
C VAL A 271 5.99 -11.86 16.56
N SER A 272 4.67 -11.95 16.54
CA SER A 272 3.95 -13.21 16.74
C SER A 272 4.25 -14.21 15.61
N HIS A 273 4.18 -15.51 15.87
CA HIS A 273 4.46 -16.56 14.91
C HIS A 273 5.88 -16.41 14.29
N ASN A 274 6.89 -16.41 15.16
CA ASN A 274 8.31 -16.46 14.80
C ASN A 274 8.98 -17.60 15.58
N GLU A 275 10.31 -17.62 15.61
CA GLU A 275 11.13 -18.67 16.23
C GLU A 275 11.90 -18.13 17.45
N LEU A 276 11.38 -17.07 18.09
CA LEU A 276 12.04 -16.42 19.23
C LEU A 276 12.06 -17.36 20.45
N ILE A 277 13.22 -17.50 21.08
CA ILE A 277 13.40 -18.29 22.31
C ILE A 277 13.40 -17.38 23.55
N GLU A 278 13.73 -16.10 23.37
CA GLU A 278 13.75 -15.10 24.43
C GLU A 278 13.47 -13.70 23.87
N LEU A 279 13.08 -12.80 24.75
CA LEU A 279 13.06 -11.37 24.48
C LEU A 279 14.41 -10.74 24.87
N PRO A 280 14.77 -9.56 24.31
CA PRO A 280 15.96 -8.84 24.76
C PRO A 280 15.95 -8.63 26.28
N GLU A 281 17.08 -8.94 26.94
CA GLU A 281 17.19 -8.82 28.40
C GLU A 281 16.88 -7.40 28.89
N ASP A 282 17.14 -6.35 28.11
CA ASP A 282 16.87 -4.95 28.49
C ASP A 282 15.64 -4.33 27.80
N LEU A 283 14.45 -4.60 28.35
CA LEU A 283 13.19 -4.01 27.90
C LEU A 283 13.00 -2.53 28.33
N ARG A 284 13.99 -1.87 28.94
CA ARG A 284 13.91 -0.42 29.23
C ARG A 284 13.79 0.42 27.96
N LYS A 285 14.35 -0.08 26.85
CA LYS A 285 14.24 0.53 25.51
C LYS A 285 12.80 0.55 25.01
N TRP A 286 11.97 -0.38 25.46
CA TRP A 286 10.59 -0.54 25.02
C TRP A 286 9.56 0.21 25.90
N ARG A 287 10.03 1.14 26.74
CA ARG A 287 9.19 1.88 27.71
C ARG A 287 7.99 2.63 27.13
N THR A 288 7.96 2.89 25.83
CA THR A 288 6.85 3.58 25.16
C THR A 288 5.82 2.63 24.54
N MET A 289 6.05 1.31 24.59
CA MET A 289 5.17 0.34 23.97
C MET A 289 3.81 0.29 24.67
N GLU A 290 2.76 0.36 23.87
CA GLU A 290 1.35 0.24 24.23
C GLU A 290 0.83 -1.15 23.90
N GLN A 291 1.36 -1.76 22.83
CA GLN A 291 0.97 -3.10 22.38
C GLN A 291 2.19 -3.94 22.01
N VAL A 292 2.27 -5.13 22.60
CA VAL A 292 3.34 -6.11 22.33
C VAL A 292 2.70 -7.46 22.03
N GLY A 293 2.90 -7.94 20.81
CA GLY A 293 2.52 -9.29 20.38
C GLY A 293 3.75 -10.16 20.21
N ILE A 294 3.85 -11.25 20.98
CA ILE A 294 4.93 -12.25 20.92
C ILE A 294 4.34 -13.67 20.82
N SER A 295 3.07 -13.80 20.46
CA SER A 295 2.38 -15.08 20.53
C SER A 295 2.90 -16.07 19.49
N GLY A 296 2.84 -17.37 19.75
CA GLY A 296 3.28 -18.38 18.79
C GLY A 296 4.80 -18.37 18.55
N ASN A 297 5.59 -18.18 19.62
CA ASN A 297 7.05 -18.30 19.62
C ASN A 297 7.48 -19.48 20.53
N SER A 298 8.77 -19.61 20.82
CA SER A 298 9.33 -20.61 21.76
C SER A 298 9.88 -19.96 23.03
N ILE A 299 9.22 -18.89 23.51
CA ILE A 299 9.72 -18.11 24.66
C ILE A 299 9.50 -18.87 25.96
N ASN A 300 10.58 -19.13 26.70
CA ASN A 300 10.55 -19.92 27.94
C ASN A 300 10.28 -19.08 29.20
N ALA A 301 10.69 -17.81 29.19
CA ALA A 301 10.51 -16.91 30.32
C ALA A 301 10.43 -15.45 29.86
N LEU A 302 9.73 -14.64 30.65
CA LEU A 302 9.73 -13.19 30.47
C LEU A 302 10.82 -12.57 31.37
N PRO A 303 11.62 -11.62 30.87
CA PRO A 303 12.65 -10.98 31.68
C PRO A 303 12.00 -10.14 32.79
N GLY A 304 12.62 -10.10 33.98
CA GLY A 304 12.06 -9.42 35.16
C GLY A 304 11.86 -7.91 34.98
N ASN A 305 12.50 -7.30 33.99
CA ASN A 305 12.28 -5.89 33.66
C ASN A 305 11.08 -5.64 32.73
N VAL A 306 10.27 -6.67 32.42
CA VAL A 306 8.98 -6.50 31.73
C VAL A 306 8.09 -5.46 32.43
N GLY A 307 8.17 -5.35 33.76
CA GLY A 307 7.48 -4.31 34.54
C GLY A 307 7.89 -2.85 34.22
N ARG A 308 8.89 -2.63 33.34
CA ARG A 308 9.26 -1.31 32.83
C ARG A 308 8.37 -0.82 31.69
N LEU A 309 7.57 -1.71 31.08
CA LEU A 309 6.62 -1.38 30.01
C LEU A 309 5.36 -0.71 30.57
N LYS A 310 5.52 0.43 31.26
CA LYS A 310 4.44 1.07 32.03
C LYS A 310 3.26 1.56 31.19
N LEU A 311 3.47 1.78 29.89
CA LEU A 311 2.42 2.18 28.94
C LEU A 311 1.70 1.00 28.30
N LEU A 312 2.12 -0.24 28.59
CA LEU A 312 1.58 -1.43 27.95
C LEU A 312 0.10 -1.61 28.30
N GLU A 313 -0.75 -1.63 27.29
CA GLU A 313 -2.19 -1.84 27.41
C GLU A 313 -2.58 -3.25 26.96
N THR A 314 -1.90 -3.78 25.94
CA THR A 314 -2.16 -5.10 25.37
C THR A 314 -0.86 -5.90 25.31
N PHE A 315 -0.87 -7.08 25.93
CA PHE A 315 0.24 -8.02 25.85
C PHE A 315 -0.27 -9.41 25.45
N ASP A 316 0.09 -9.85 24.26
CA ASP A 316 -0.20 -11.20 23.80
C ASP A 316 1.07 -12.06 23.81
N ALA A 317 1.17 -12.94 24.80
CA ALA A 317 2.23 -13.92 24.96
C ALA A 317 1.69 -15.36 24.89
N SER A 318 0.52 -15.55 24.27
CA SER A 318 -0.09 -16.87 24.11
C SER A 318 0.75 -17.79 23.20
N ASN A 319 0.56 -19.10 23.31
CA ASN A 319 1.24 -20.10 22.48
C ASN A 319 2.77 -19.98 22.56
N ASN A 320 3.31 -20.07 23.78
CA ASN A 320 4.75 -20.05 24.08
C ASN A 320 5.07 -21.17 25.08
N GLN A 321 6.29 -21.16 25.63
CA GLN A 321 6.78 -22.13 26.62
C GLN A 321 6.99 -21.47 27.99
N ILE A 322 6.24 -20.41 28.31
CA ILE A 322 6.44 -19.64 29.55
C ILE A 322 6.03 -20.51 30.75
N GLU A 323 6.98 -20.79 31.64
CA GLU A 323 6.74 -21.61 32.85
C GLU A 323 6.21 -20.78 34.04
N GLY A 324 6.37 -19.47 33.99
CA GLY A 324 5.93 -18.59 35.08
C GLY A 324 6.06 -17.12 34.72
N LEU A 325 5.26 -16.30 35.39
CA LEU A 325 5.32 -14.85 35.23
C LEU A 325 6.25 -14.24 36.30
N PRO A 326 7.13 -13.31 35.94
CA PRO A 326 7.92 -12.57 36.92
C PRO A 326 7.00 -11.70 37.79
N GLN A 327 7.33 -11.55 39.08
CA GLN A 327 6.54 -10.72 40.01
C GLN A 327 6.34 -9.29 39.51
N GLN A 328 7.31 -8.77 38.76
CA GLN A 328 7.30 -7.43 38.18
C GLN A 328 6.19 -7.22 37.13
N ILE A 329 5.51 -8.28 36.66
CA ILE A 329 4.30 -8.14 35.83
C ILE A 329 3.22 -7.30 36.53
N SER A 330 3.18 -7.29 37.88
CA SER A 330 2.25 -6.49 38.67
C SER A 330 2.49 -4.98 38.56
N LEU A 331 3.63 -4.55 38.00
CA LEU A 331 3.95 -3.14 37.76
C LEU A 331 3.31 -2.59 36.48
N LEU A 332 2.71 -3.45 35.66
CA LEU A 332 2.03 -3.08 34.41
C LEU A 332 0.62 -2.56 34.69
N THR A 333 0.52 -1.43 35.40
CA THR A 333 -0.77 -0.90 35.90
C THR A 333 -1.73 -0.44 34.80
N ASN A 334 -1.24 -0.21 33.58
CA ASN A 334 -2.06 0.17 32.43
C ASN A 334 -2.55 -1.03 31.61
N LEU A 335 -2.14 -2.25 31.95
CA LEU A 335 -2.46 -3.45 31.19
C LEU A 335 -3.96 -3.74 31.27
N ARG A 336 -4.60 -3.80 30.10
CA ARG A 336 -6.04 -4.05 29.94
C ARG A 336 -6.30 -5.47 29.42
N GLN A 337 -5.39 -5.97 28.59
CA GLN A 337 -5.51 -7.26 27.94
C GLN A 337 -4.20 -8.04 28.08
N LEU A 338 -4.30 -9.24 28.66
CA LEU A 338 -3.20 -10.15 28.85
C LEU A 338 -3.61 -11.53 28.34
N TYR A 339 -2.96 -11.98 27.26
CA TYR A 339 -3.21 -13.28 26.66
C TYR A 339 -2.03 -14.20 26.95
N LEU A 340 -2.32 -15.33 27.60
CA LEU A 340 -1.32 -16.31 28.07
C LEU A 340 -1.73 -17.76 27.80
N GLN A 341 -2.84 -17.98 27.07
CA GLN A 341 -3.31 -19.31 26.73
C GLN A 341 -2.22 -20.12 26.01
N ASN A 342 -2.19 -21.43 26.23
CA ASN A 342 -1.22 -22.36 25.63
C ASN A 342 0.23 -22.02 26.02
N ASN A 343 0.50 -21.88 27.31
CA ASN A 343 1.84 -21.82 27.92
C ASN A 343 1.99 -22.94 28.98
N ALA A 344 3.15 -23.04 29.61
CA ALA A 344 3.49 -24.01 30.65
C ALA A 344 3.36 -23.45 32.08
N ILE A 345 2.49 -22.45 32.30
CA ILE A 345 2.32 -21.67 33.56
C ILE A 345 1.59 -22.46 34.65
#